data_AF-A0A7C5QT62-F1
#
_entry.id   AF-A0A7C5QT62-F1
#
_cell.length_a   1.000
_cell.length_b   1.000
_cell.length_c   1.000
_cell.angle_alpha   90.00
_cell.angle_beta   90.00
_cell.angle_gamma   90.00
#
_symmetry.space_group_name_H-M   'P 1'
#
loop_
_entity.id
_entity.type
_entity.pdbx_description
1 polymer ?
#
loop_
_entity_poly.entity_id
_entity_poly.type
_entity_poly.pdbx_seq_one_letter_code
_entity_poly.pdbx_strand_id
1 'polypeptide(L)'
;HPVFISLKTAIERHRIDPQLLRMLLSAFKQDCTKNRYETMEEVLDYCRRSANPVGRIVLRVFNRDTPENLIFSDWTCTSLQLINFWQDISVDRKRNRLYIPREISSKYGVDSESIVEGKVGIGFQKLMEELVSFTGQLMRRAEPLPELVGFPWDFYLRAVQKGGLKVLRKVKAMGVRILNERPSLSIFNMGAIFIAGATDSLARVAYEKGSRSAGKLMNKLEKL
;
A
#
# COMPACT_ATOMS: atom_id res chain seq x y z
N HIS A 1 -6.28 -28.90 -9.03
CA HIS A 1 -5.59 -28.49 -7.78
C HIS A 1 -6.55 -27.65 -6.92
N PRO A 2 -6.70 -27.92 -5.61
CA PRO A 2 -7.76 -27.36 -4.75
C PRO A 2 -7.86 -25.83 -4.75
N VAL A 3 -6.73 -25.13 -4.78
CA VAL A 3 -6.69 -23.65 -4.82
C VAL A 3 -7.47 -23.08 -6.03
N PHE A 4 -7.39 -23.71 -7.21
CA PHE A 4 -8.09 -23.22 -8.39
C PHE A 4 -9.60 -23.48 -8.35
N ILE A 5 -10.03 -24.52 -7.61
CA ILE A 5 -11.45 -24.81 -7.40
C ILE A 5 -12.06 -23.73 -6.51
N SER A 6 -11.39 -23.42 -5.39
CA SER A 6 -11.82 -22.33 -4.48
C SER A 6 -11.78 -20.97 -5.19
N LEU A 7 -10.74 -20.71 -5.99
CA LEU A 7 -10.64 -19.47 -6.77
C LEU A 7 -11.78 -19.35 -7.79
N LYS A 8 -12.08 -20.41 -8.55
CA LYS A 8 -13.21 -20.42 -9.49
C LYS A 8 -14.52 -20.09 -8.78
N THR A 9 -14.76 -20.73 -7.63
CA THR A 9 -15.94 -20.49 -6.80
C THR A 9 -16.02 -19.02 -6.35
N ALA A 10 -14.91 -18.44 -5.93
CA ALA A 10 -14.85 -17.03 -5.52
C ALA A 10 -15.09 -16.07 -6.69
N ILE A 11 -14.52 -16.35 -7.87
CA ILE A 11 -14.73 -15.56 -9.09
C ILE A 11 -16.22 -15.52 -9.45
N GLU A 12 -16.87 -16.68 -9.47
CA GLU A 12 -18.29 -16.80 -9.79
C GLU A 12 -19.16 -16.11 -8.74
N ARG A 13 -18.91 -16.37 -7.45
CA ARG A 13 -19.68 -15.81 -6.33
C ARG A 13 -19.62 -14.29 -6.27
N HIS A 14 -18.43 -13.71 -6.45
CA HIS A 14 -18.20 -12.28 -6.30
C HIS A 14 -18.13 -11.53 -7.62
N ARG A 15 -18.35 -12.21 -8.76
CA ARG A 15 -18.25 -11.64 -10.12
C ARG A 15 -16.94 -10.87 -10.31
N ILE A 16 -15.84 -11.48 -9.90
CA ILE A 16 -14.51 -10.89 -10.03
C ILE A 16 -14.15 -10.83 -11.51
N ASP A 17 -13.75 -9.66 -11.99
CA ASP A 17 -13.24 -9.52 -13.37
C ASP A 17 -11.96 -10.35 -13.54
N PRO A 18 -11.95 -11.39 -14.40
CA PRO A 18 -10.76 -12.20 -14.65
C PRO A 18 -9.55 -11.40 -15.15
N GLN A 19 -9.77 -10.20 -15.70
CA GLN A 19 -8.69 -9.31 -16.12
C GLN A 19 -7.79 -8.90 -14.95
N LEU A 20 -8.34 -8.72 -13.74
CA LEU A 20 -7.56 -8.38 -12.54
C LEU A 20 -6.55 -9.49 -12.21
N LEU A 21 -6.93 -10.75 -12.37
CA LEU A 21 -6.03 -11.89 -12.18
C LEU A 21 -4.98 -11.99 -13.30
N ARG A 22 -5.38 -11.71 -14.55
CA ARG A 22 -4.44 -11.67 -15.69
C ARG A 22 -3.39 -10.57 -15.52
N MET A 23 -3.74 -9.43 -14.94
CA MET A 23 -2.78 -8.37 -14.60
C MET A 23 -1.74 -8.84 -13.58
N LEU A 24 -2.15 -9.57 -12.54
CA LEU A 24 -1.21 -10.14 -11.58
C LEU A 24 -0.24 -11.12 -12.26
N LEU A 25 -0.78 -12.01 -13.11
CA LEU A 25 0.05 -12.94 -13.88
C LEU A 25 1.02 -12.22 -14.83
N SER A 26 0.62 -11.11 -15.43
CA SER A 26 1.52 -10.34 -16.31
C SER A 26 2.63 -9.65 -15.52
N ALA A 27 2.36 -9.16 -14.32
CA ALA A 27 3.41 -8.67 -13.41
C ALA A 27 4.38 -9.78 -12.99
N PHE A 28 3.89 -10.98 -12.65
CA PHE A 28 4.75 -12.11 -12.32
C PHE A 28 5.62 -12.57 -13.49
N LYS A 29 5.10 -12.52 -14.73
CA LYS A 29 5.91 -12.80 -15.93
C LYS A 29 7.00 -11.76 -16.14
N GLN A 30 6.68 -10.48 -16.00
CA GLN A 30 7.68 -9.40 -16.05
C GLN A 30 8.74 -9.59 -14.98
N ASP A 31 8.36 -10.14 -13.82
CA ASP A 31 9.30 -10.34 -12.73
C ASP A 31 10.42 -11.34 -13.03
N CYS A 32 10.18 -12.24 -13.97
CA CYS A 32 11.19 -13.20 -14.42
C CYS A 32 12.22 -12.57 -15.35
N THR A 33 11.94 -11.42 -15.98
CA THR A 33 12.77 -10.88 -17.06
C THR A 33 13.26 -9.45 -16.83
N LYS A 34 12.53 -8.62 -16.06
CA LYS A 34 12.88 -7.21 -15.81
C LYS A 34 13.44 -7.03 -14.39
N ASN A 35 14.62 -6.42 -14.32
CA ASN A 35 15.38 -6.23 -13.09
C ASN A 35 15.81 -4.77 -12.80
N ARG A 36 15.59 -3.86 -13.75
CA ARG A 36 15.87 -2.42 -13.67
C ARG A 36 14.68 -1.65 -14.23
N TYR A 37 14.49 -0.44 -13.75
CA TYR A 37 13.42 0.46 -14.16
C TYR A 37 14.01 1.82 -14.48
N GLU A 38 13.63 2.36 -15.63
CA GLU A 38 14.16 3.62 -16.12
C GLU A 38 13.49 4.80 -15.44
N THR A 39 12.17 4.74 -15.34
CA THR A 39 11.33 5.83 -14.83
C THR A 39 10.41 5.37 -13.71
N MET A 40 9.97 6.31 -12.88
CA MET A 40 8.94 6.09 -11.87
C MET A 40 7.64 5.64 -12.54
N GLU A 41 7.35 6.09 -13.77
CA GLU A 41 6.19 5.63 -14.53
C GLU A 41 6.24 4.12 -14.79
N GLU A 42 7.41 3.56 -15.15
CA GLU A 42 7.54 2.10 -15.32
C GLU A 42 7.29 1.34 -14.02
N VAL A 43 7.75 1.89 -12.88
CA VAL A 43 7.52 1.31 -11.56
C VAL A 43 6.04 1.37 -11.19
N LEU A 44 5.37 2.50 -11.47
CA LEU A 44 3.95 2.67 -11.23
C LEU A 44 3.08 1.78 -12.14
N ASP A 45 3.48 1.57 -13.40
CA ASP A 45 2.81 0.60 -14.27
C ASP A 45 2.94 -0.83 -13.72
N TYR A 46 4.12 -1.19 -13.22
CA TYR A 46 4.30 -2.45 -12.52
C TYR A 46 3.39 -2.54 -11.28
N CYS A 47 3.28 -1.50 -10.45
CA CYS A 47 2.34 -1.46 -9.31
C CYS A 47 0.87 -1.61 -9.75
N ARG A 48 0.49 -0.97 -10.86
CA ARG A 48 -0.86 -1.05 -11.45
C ARG A 48 -1.25 -2.49 -11.79
N ARG A 49 -0.28 -3.35 -12.09
CA ARG A 49 -0.50 -4.76 -12.42
C ARG A 49 -0.23 -5.73 -11.26
N SER A 50 0.74 -5.43 -10.40
CA SER A 50 1.18 -6.31 -9.31
C SER A 50 0.42 -6.13 -7.99
N ALA A 51 -0.12 -4.94 -7.74
CA ALA A 51 -0.70 -4.59 -6.43
C ALA A 51 -2.15 -4.09 -6.53
N ASN A 52 -2.43 -3.14 -7.41
CA ASN A 52 -3.76 -2.53 -7.52
C ASN A 52 -4.88 -3.57 -7.75
N PRO A 53 -4.72 -4.61 -8.59
CA PRO A 53 -5.76 -5.60 -8.79
C PRO A 53 -6.17 -6.32 -7.50
N VAL A 54 -5.24 -6.50 -6.55
CA VAL A 54 -5.53 -7.11 -5.24
C VAL A 54 -6.53 -6.26 -4.46
N GLY A 55 -6.29 -4.96 -4.34
CA GLY A 55 -7.19 -4.05 -3.62
C GLY A 55 -8.58 -4.00 -4.25
N ARG A 56 -8.65 -3.96 -5.59
CA ARG A 56 -9.90 -3.99 -6.33
C ARG A 56 -10.68 -5.30 -6.11
N ILE A 57 -9.99 -6.44 -6.12
CA ILE A 57 -10.61 -7.75 -5.80
C ILE A 57 -11.15 -7.75 -4.37
N VAL A 58 -10.38 -7.27 -3.40
CA VAL A 58 -10.78 -7.19 -1.99
C VAL A 58 -12.03 -6.31 -1.82
N LEU A 59 -12.06 -5.12 -2.43
CA LEU A 59 -13.24 -4.26 -2.40
C LEU A 59 -14.45 -4.91 -3.06
N ARG A 60 -14.26 -5.63 -4.18
CA ARG A 60 -15.35 -6.37 -4.84
C ARG A 60 -15.91 -7.47 -3.92
N VAL A 61 -15.04 -8.21 -3.24
CA VAL A 61 -15.46 -9.25 -2.27
C VAL A 61 -16.30 -8.65 -1.13
N PHE A 62 -15.98 -7.42 -0.71
CA PHE A 62 -16.72 -6.70 0.32
C PHE A 62 -17.93 -5.91 -0.18
N ASN A 63 -18.22 -5.92 -1.49
CA ASN A 63 -19.22 -5.08 -2.15
C ASN A 63 -19.03 -3.58 -1.88
N ARG A 64 -17.78 -3.12 -1.93
CA ARG A 64 -17.36 -1.73 -1.66
C ARG A 64 -16.53 -1.14 -2.82
N ASP A 65 -16.68 -1.67 -4.02
CA ASP A 65 -15.88 -1.32 -5.20
C ASP A 65 -16.49 -0.19 -6.05
N THR A 66 -16.97 0.87 -5.40
CA THR A 66 -17.40 2.08 -6.13
C THR A 66 -16.23 2.68 -6.93
N PRO A 67 -16.48 3.38 -8.05
CA PRO A 67 -15.40 4.02 -8.82
C PRO A 67 -14.45 4.87 -7.97
N GLU A 68 -15.01 5.60 -7.00
CA GLU A 68 -14.25 6.39 -6.03
C GLU A 68 -13.38 5.53 -5.12
N ASN A 69 -13.94 4.47 -4.52
CA ASN A 69 -13.19 3.57 -3.64
C ASN A 69 -12.06 2.86 -4.40
N LEU A 70 -12.25 2.55 -5.68
CA LEU A 70 -11.22 1.94 -6.51
C LEU A 70 -10.01 2.87 -6.69
N ILE A 71 -10.23 4.19 -6.85
CA ILE A 71 -9.13 5.16 -6.96
C ILE A 71 -8.31 5.20 -5.67
N PHE A 72 -8.97 5.31 -4.51
CA PHE A 72 -8.27 5.36 -3.23
C PHE A 72 -7.63 4.01 -2.85
N SER A 73 -8.22 2.89 -3.27
CA SER A 73 -7.63 1.55 -3.15
C SER A 73 -6.36 1.45 -3.99
N ASP A 74 -6.37 1.93 -5.21
CA ASP A 74 -5.18 1.93 -6.08
C ASP A 74 -4.05 2.75 -5.45
N TRP A 75 -4.35 3.89 -4.81
CA TRP A 75 -3.36 4.67 -4.07
C TRP A 75 -2.82 3.92 -2.86
N THR A 76 -3.68 3.28 -2.07
CA THR A 76 -3.27 2.43 -0.95
C THR A 76 -2.34 1.31 -1.42
N CYS A 77 -2.75 0.54 -2.43
CA CYS A 77 -2.01 -0.60 -2.95
C CYS A 77 -0.67 -0.19 -3.57
N THR A 78 -0.66 0.87 -4.38
CA THR A 78 0.57 1.40 -4.98
C THR A 78 1.53 1.87 -3.88
N SER A 79 1.07 2.61 -2.88
CA SER A 79 1.93 3.03 -1.76
C SER A 79 2.52 1.87 -0.99
N LEU A 80 1.72 0.85 -0.66
CA LEU A 80 2.20 -0.35 0.04
C LEU A 80 3.23 -1.12 -0.79
N GLN A 81 3.04 -1.19 -2.10
CA GLN A 81 3.98 -1.86 -2.98
C GLN A 81 5.30 -1.12 -3.10
N LEU A 82 5.27 0.21 -3.19
CA LEU A 82 6.48 1.03 -3.13
C LEU A 82 7.18 0.88 -1.77
N ILE A 83 6.44 0.86 -0.66
CA ILE A 83 7.00 0.58 0.67
C ILE A 83 7.70 -0.78 0.69
N ASN A 84 7.10 -1.81 0.08
CA ASN A 84 7.72 -3.14 -0.05
C ASN A 84 9.05 -3.05 -0.80
N PHE A 85 9.11 -2.33 -1.92
CA PHE A 85 10.38 -2.13 -2.64
C PHE A 85 11.46 -1.47 -1.78
N TRP A 86 11.09 -0.43 -1.02
CA TRP A 86 12.07 0.32 -0.23
C TRP A 86 12.56 -0.44 1.01
N GLN A 87 11.68 -1.23 1.65
CA GLN A 87 12.09 -2.06 2.80
C GLN A 87 12.93 -3.27 2.37
N ASP A 88 12.72 -3.78 1.16
CA ASP A 88 13.31 -5.04 0.67
C ASP A 88 14.56 -4.84 -0.19
N ILE A 89 15.10 -3.61 -0.27
CA ILE A 89 16.34 -3.30 -1.01
C ILE A 89 17.48 -4.28 -0.65
N SER A 90 17.68 -4.57 0.65
CA SER A 90 18.72 -5.51 1.11
C SER A 90 18.58 -6.94 0.59
N VAL A 91 17.37 -7.35 0.23
CA VAL A 91 17.05 -8.67 -0.32
C VAL A 91 17.09 -8.64 -1.84
N ASP A 92 16.44 -7.66 -2.46
CA ASP A 92 16.29 -7.58 -3.91
C ASP A 92 17.62 -7.29 -4.60
N ARG A 93 18.47 -6.45 -4.01
CA ARG A 93 19.81 -6.17 -4.56
C ARG A 93 20.65 -7.44 -4.71
N LYS A 94 20.53 -8.39 -3.77
CA LYS A 94 21.25 -9.68 -3.79
C LYS A 94 20.75 -10.61 -4.89
N ARG A 95 19.53 -10.38 -5.37
CA ARG A 95 18.92 -11.05 -6.53
C ARG A 95 19.17 -10.28 -7.82
N ASN A 96 20.07 -9.29 -7.80
CA ASN A 96 20.35 -8.40 -8.90
C ASN A 96 19.09 -7.69 -9.45
N ARG A 97 18.18 -7.30 -8.54
CA ARG A 97 16.90 -6.66 -8.88
C ARG A 97 16.76 -5.35 -8.11
N LEU A 98 16.38 -4.28 -8.80
CA LEU A 98 16.13 -2.97 -8.22
C LEU A 98 14.87 -2.36 -8.82
N TYR A 99 14.00 -1.85 -7.94
CA TYR A 99 12.79 -1.09 -8.30
C TYR A 99 12.98 0.43 -8.16
N ILE A 100 14.19 0.86 -7.78
CA ILE A 100 14.56 2.29 -7.77
C ILE A 100 14.69 2.76 -9.23
N PRO A 101 13.96 3.79 -9.66
CA PRO A 101 14.10 4.32 -11.02
C PRO A 101 15.46 4.96 -11.25
N ARG A 102 16.08 4.65 -12.40
CA ARG A 102 17.34 5.26 -12.83
C ARG A 102 17.22 6.78 -12.95
N GLU A 103 16.08 7.29 -13.43
CA GLU A 103 15.84 8.73 -13.58
C GLU A 103 15.95 9.49 -12.24
N ILE A 104 15.64 8.84 -11.12
CA ILE A 104 15.69 9.46 -9.79
C ILE A 104 17.08 9.25 -9.18
N SER A 105 17.63 8.03 -9.28
CA SER A 105 18.96 7.73 -8.71
C SER A 105 20.06 8.58 -9.35
N SER A 106 19.95 8.84 -10.66
CA SER A 106 20.92 9.65 -11.41
C SER A 106 20.96 11.12 -10.96
N LYS A 107 19.83 11.69 -10.50
CA LYS A 107 19.80 13.07 -9.93
C LYS A 107 20.73 13.23 -8.72
N TYR A 108 20.98 12.12 -8.03
CA TYR A 108 21.79 12.08 -6.81
C TYR A 108 23.15 11.40 -7.02
N GLY A 109 23.55 11.14 -8.27
CA GLY A 109 24.81 10.47 -8.59
C GLY A 109 24.89 9.04 -8.04
N VAL A 110 23.75 8.36 -7.91
CA VAL A 110 23.67 6.98 -7.42
C VAL A 110 23.44 6.05 -8.60
N ASP A 111 24.43 5.23 -8.87
CA ASP A 111 24.39 4.22 -9.91
C ASP A 111 23.75 2.90 -9.43
N SER A 112 23.10 2.16 -10.32
CA SER A 112 22.39 0.92 -9.96
C SER A 112 23.35 -0.14 -9.42
N GLU A 113 24.53 -0.28 -10.02
CA GLU A 113 25.54 -1.26 -9.66
C GLU A 113 26.10 -0.93 -8.27
N SER A 114 26.27 0.36 -7.95
CA SER A 114 26.66 0.81 -6.61
C SER A 114 25.64 0.39 -5.53
N ILE A 115 24.34 0.42 -5.85
CA ILE A 115 23.28 -0.06 -4.96
C ILE A 115 23.34 -1.59 -4.84
N VAL A 116 23.54 -2.32 -5.94
CA VAL A 116 23.68 -3.79 -5.95
C VAL A 116 24.83 -4.25 -5.07
N GLU A 117 25.99 -3.62 -5.21
CA GLU A 117 27.18 -3.92 -4.41
C GLU A 117 27.05 -3.45 -2.95
N GLY A 118 26.10 -2.58 -2.65
CA GLY A 118 25.94 -1.95 -1.34
C GLY A 118 27.01 -0.89 -1.04
N LYS A 119 27.66 -0.36 -2.08
CA LYS A 119 28.71 0.67 -2.00
C LYS A 119 28.17 2.00 -2.47
N VAL A 120 27.32 2.61 -1.66
CA VAL A 120 26.69 3.89 -1.99
C VAL A 120 27.32 5.05 -1.23
N GLY A 121 27.37 6.22 -1.86
CA GLY A 121 27.80 7.46 -1.23
C GLY A 121 26.66 8.23 -0.55
N ILE A 122 26.94 9.48 -0.16
CA ILE A 122 25.99 10.37 0.52
C ILE A 122 24.73 10.68 -0.30
N GLY A 123 24.81 10.58 -1.64
CA GLY A 123 23.67 10.78 -2.54
C GLY A 123 22.51 9.80 -2.29
N PHE A 124 22.80 8.59 -1.78
CA PHE A 124 21.77 7.58 -1.53
C PHE A 124 20.76 8.00 -0.47
N GLN A 125 21.18 8.74 0.56
CA GLN A 125 20.24 9.22 1.56
C GLN A 125 19.21 10.18 0.94
N LYS A 126 19.66 11.13 0.11
CA LYS A 126 18.77 12.08 -0.58
C LYS A 126 17.84 11.38 -1.57
N LEU A 127 18.35 10.37 -2.28
CA LEU A 127 17.54 9.49 -3.13
C LEU A 127 16.41 8.82 -2.34
N MET A 128 16.74 8.18 -1.21
CA MET A 128 15.73 7.54 -0.37
C MET A 128 14.72 8.53 0.21
N GLU A 129 15.14 9.76 0.53
CA GLU A 129 14.25 10.83 0.98
C GLU A 129 13.23 11.24 -0.10
N GLU A 130 13.64 11.36 -1.38
CA GLU A 130 12.72 11.65 -2.50
C GLU A 130 11.70 10.51 -2.67
N LEU A 131 12.16 9.25 -2.71
CA LEU A 131 11.31 8.07 -2.89
C LEU A 131 10.31 7.90 -1.72
N VAL A 132 10.78 8.11 -0.49
CA VAL A 132 9.93 8.06 0.70
C VAL A 132 8.91 9.19 0.70
N SER A 133 9.32 10.42 0.33
CA SER A 133 8.41 11.56 0.24
C SER A 133 7.31 11.32 -0.79
N PHE A 134 7.68 10.86 -1.99
CA PHE A 134 6.74 10.50 -3.05
C PHE A 134 5.74 9.43 -2.60
N THR A 135 6.24 8.34 -2.01
CA THR A 135 5.40 7.23 -1.50
C THR A 135 4.43 7.70 -0.41
N GLY A 136 4.90 8.58 0.48
CA GLY A 136 4.08 9.18 1.53
C GLY A 136 2.99 10.11 0.99
N GLN A 137 3.23 10.81 -0.12
CA GLN A 137 2.22 11.63 -0.79
C GLN A 137 1.09 10.77 -1.36
N LEU A 138 1.42 9.64 -1.99
CA LEU A 138 0.42 8.68 -2.47
C LEU A 138 -0.41 8.11 -1.32
N MET A 139 0.23 7.78 -0.19
CA MET A 139 -0.48 7.24 0.97
C MET A 139 -1.44 8.27 1.58
N ARG A 140 -1.05 9.55 1.61
CA ARG A 140 -1.95 10.65 2.01
C ARG A 140 -3.16 10.79 1.10
N ARG A 141 -2.98 10.66 -0.22
CA ARG A 141 -4.12 10.65 -1.15
C ARG A 141 -5.08 9.49 -0.90
N ALA A 142 -4.60 8.40 -0.31
CA ALA A 142 -5.41 7.22 0.00
C ALA A 142 -6.15 7.28 1.35
N GLU A 143 -5.88 8.31 2.16
CA GLU A 143 -6.43 8.49 3.51
C GLU A 143 -7.97 8.39 3.60
N PRO A 144 -8.77 8.84 2.62
CA PRO A 144 -10.24 8.74 2.72
C PRO A 144 -10.80 7.31 2.66
N LEU A 145 -10.06 6.34 2.10
CA LEU A 145 -10.60 5.01 1.79
C LEU A 145 -11.26 4.29 2.99
N PRO A 146 -10.65 4.22 4.18
CA PRO A 146 -11.26 3.51 5.30
C PRO A 146 -12.65 4.05 5.65
N GLU A 147 -12.84 5.38 5.58
CA GLU A 147 -14.11 6.01 5.92
C GLU A 147 -15.21 5.64 4.93
N LEU A 148 -14.88 5.66 3.64
CA LEU A 148 -15.77 5.32 2.53
C LEU A 148 -16.17 3.84 2.52
N VAL A 149 -15.27 2.94 2.92
CA VAL A 149 -15.56 1.49 2.97
C VAL A 149 -16.43 1.13 4.18
N GLY A 150 -16.28 1.86 5.29
CA GLY A 150 -17.14 1.68 6.46
C GLY A 150 -16.73 0.51 7.37
N PHE A 151 -17.32 0.46 8.56
CA PHE A 151 -17.15 -0.65 9.50
C PHE A 151 -17.72 -1.96 8.91
N PRO A 152 -17.09 -3.13 9.16
CA PRO A 152 -15.89 -3.35 9.97
C PRO A 152 -14.57 -3.23 9.21
N TRP A 153 -14.61 -2.93 7.92
CA TRP A 153 -13.44 -2.98 7.05
C TRP A 153 -12.50 -1.78 7.21
N ASP A 154 -13.06 -0.65 7.64
CA ASP A 154 -12.32 0.57 7.95
C ASP A 154 -11.17 0.32 8.95
N PHE A 155 -11.40 -0.51 9.95
CA PHE A 155 -10.43 -0.93 10.96
C PHE A 155 -9.16 -1.51 10.31
N TYR A 156 -9.36 -2.48 9.43
CA TYR A 156 -8.27 -3.19 8.75
C TYR A 156 -7.52 -2.24 7.83
N LEU A 157 -8.24 -1.40 7.08
CA LEU A 157 -7.62 -0.43 6.18
C LEU A 157 -6.81 0.64 6.93
N ARG A 158 -7.33 1.15 8.05
CA ARG A 158 -6.59 2.08 8.93
C ARG A 158 -5.32 1.43 9.48
N ALA A 159 -5.41 0.18 9.94
CA ALA A 159 -4.25 -0.56 10.44
C ALA A 159 -3.19 -0.74 9.33
N VAL A 160 -3.60 -1.12 8.13
CA VAL A 160 -2.71 -1.28 6.97
C VAL A 160 -2.03 0.05 6.59
N GLN A 161 -2.80 1.13 6.45
CA GLN A 161 -2.26 2.45 6.08
C GLN A 161 -1.29 2.99 7.15
N LYS A 162 -1.67 2.93 8.44
CA LYS A 162 -0.81 3.35 9.56
C LYS A 162 0.45 2.49 9.65
N GLY A 163 0.32 1.17 9.45
CA GLY A 163 1.44 0.24 9.41
C GLY A 163 2.41 0.57 8.30
N GLY A 164 1.91 0.79 7.08
CA GLY A 164 2.72 1.22 5.94
C GLY A 164 3.48 2.52 6.21
N LEU A 165 2.81 3.55 6.74
CA LEU A 165 3.48 4.80 7.13
C LEU A 165 4.56 4.61 8.21
N LYS A 166 4.36 3.67 9.14
CA LYS A 166 5.36 3.36 10.16
C LYS A 166 6.59 2.69 9.57
N VAL A 167 6.42 1.73 8.65
CA VAL A 167 7.53 1.15 7.88
C VAL A 167 8.26 2.22 7.09
N LEU A 168 7.51 3.07 6.37
CA LEU A 168 8.08 4.13 5.55
C LEU A 168 8.95 5.11 6.35
N ARG A 169 8.51 5.47 7.58
CA ARG A 169 9.33 6.27 8.51
C ARG A 169 10.60 5.53 8.94
N LYS A 170 10.53 4.21 9.17
CA LYS A 170 11.71 3.40 9.51
C LYS A 170 12.70 3.31 8.35
N VAL A 171 12.21 3.11 7.12
CA VAL A 171 13.04 3.13 5.90
C VAL A 171 13.83 4.43 5.83
N LYS A 172 13.16 5.59 6.01
CA LYS A 172 13.82 6.89 6.05
C LYS A 172 14.87 6.98 7.16
N ALA A 173 14.54 6.55 8.38
CA ALA A 173 15.43 6.63 9.53
C ALA A 173 16.66 5.71 9.43
N MET A 174 16.57 4.59 8.71
CA MET A 174 17.69 3.67 8.52
C MET A 174 18.76 4.22 7.56
N GLY A 175 18.39 5.08 6.62
CA GLY A 175 19.32 5.61 5.62
C GLY A 175 20.05 4.48 4.89
N VAL A 176 21.38 4.57 4.81
CA VAL A 176 22.25 3.59 4.12
C VAL A 176 22.13 2.17 4.70
N ARG A 177 21.74 2.01 5.98
CA ARG A 177 21.57 0.68 6.60
C ARG A 177 20.54 -0.19 5.90
N ILE A 178 19.59 0.41 5.16
CA ILE A 178 18.56 -0.31 4.40
C ILE A 178 19.13 -1.26 3.33
N LEU A 179 20.38 -1.03 2.91
CA LEU A 179 21.09 -1.91 1.97
C LEU A 179 21.47 -3.25 2.58
N ASN A 180 21.61 -3.34 3.90
CA ASN A 180 22.08 -4.54 4.58
C ASN A 180 21.06 -5.10 5.57
N GLU A 181 20.12 -4.28 6.02
CA GLU A 181 19.13 -4.63 7.02
C GLU A 181 17.73 -4.32 6.50
N ARG A 182 16.77 -5.21 6.78
CA ARG A 182 15.35 -4.99 6.53
C ARG A 182 14.71 -4.31 7.74
N PRO A 183 13.87 -3.28 7.59
CA PRO A 183 13.15 -2.69 8.70
C PRO A 183 12.12 -3.71 9.20
N SER A 184 12.25 -4.13 10.45
CA SER A 184 11.26 -5.00 11.09
C SER A 184 10.27 -4.19 11.92
N LEU A 185 8.98 -4.51 11.82
CA LEU A 185 8.01 -4.11 12.83
C LEU A 185 7.96 -5.20 13.91
N SER A 186 8.36 -4.86 15.14
CA SER A 186 8.15 -5.74 16.29
C SER A 186 6.66 -6.05 16.48
N ILE A 187 6.34 -7.22 17.03
CA ILE A 187 4.98 -7.66 17.32
C ILE A 187 4.20 -6.67 18.19
N PHE A 188 4.88 -5.97 19.11
CA PHE A 188 4.28 -4.89 19.93
C PHE A 188 3.88 -3.68 19.09
N ASN A 189 4.68 -3.33 18.08
CA ASN A 189 4.35 -2.25 17.16
C ASN A 189 3.17 -2.62 16.27
N MET A 190 3.04 -3.90 15.92
CA MET A 190 1.91 -4.42 15.16
C MET A 190 0.62 -4.39 16.01
N GLY A 191 0.69 -4.84 17.27
CA GLY A 191 -0.43 -4.75 18.22
C GLY A 191 -0.91 -3.31 18.45
N ALA A 192 0.01 -2.35 18.64
CA ALA A 192 -0.35 -0.94 18.76
C ALA A 192 -0.99 -0.35 17.49
N ILE A 193 -0.55 -0.76 16.30
CA ILE A 193 -1.17 -0.35 15.03
C ILE A 193 -2.61 -0.87 14.93
N PHE A 194 -2.83 -2.14 15.29
CA PHE A 194 -4.17 -2.71 15.32
C PHE A 194 -5.04 -2.00 16.36
N ILE A 195 -4.58 -1.81 17.60
CA ILE A 195 -5.35 -1.08 18.64
C ILE A 195 -5.72 0.33 18.17
N ALA A 196 -4.77 1.08 17.61
CA ALA A 196 -5.02 2.42 17.09
C ALA A 196 -5.95 2.44 15.86
N GLY A 197 -6.05 1.35 15.11
CA GLY A 197 -7.09 1.18 14.08
C GLY A 197 -8.47 0.98 14.72
N ALA A 198 -8.56 0.17 15.77
CA ALA A 198 -9.82 -0.16 16.45
C ALA A 198 -10.41 1.04 17.16
N THR A 199 -9.58 1.82 17.86
CA THR A 199 -10.03 3.01 18.59
C THR A 199 -10.65 4.04 17.66
N ASP A 200 -10.02 4.33 16.52
CA ASP A 200 -10.51 5.31 15.56
C ASP A 200 -11.83 4.87 14.92
N SER A 201 -11.93 3.59 14.52
CA SER A 201 -13.17 3.02 13.97
C SER A 201 -14.31 3.03 14.99
N LEU A 202 -14.05 2.63 16.24
CA LEU A 202 -15.05 2.61 17.30
C LEU A 202 -15.49 4.02 17.71
N ALA A 203 -14.56 4.97 17.81
CA ALA A 203 -14.86 6.37 18.09
C ALA A 203 -15.78 6.97 17.01
N ARG A 204 -15.53 6.65 15.73
CA ARG A 204 -16.41 7.06 14.63
C ARG A 204 -17.80 6.45 14.73
N VAL A 205 -17.91 5.14 14.95
CA VAL A 205 -19.22 4.46 15.09
C VAL A 205 -20.01 5.05 16.27
N ALA A 206 -19.34 5.37 17.38
CA ALA A 206 -19.95 6.04 18.52
C ALA A 206 -20.43 7.46 18.16
N TYR A 207 -19.61 8.24 17.45
CA TYR A 207 -19.96 9.58 16.98
C TYR A 207 -21.16 9.57 16.02
N GLU A 208 -21.17 8.68 15.02
CA GLU A 208 -22.26 8.55 14.04
C GLU A 208 -23.58 8.13 14.72
N LYS A 209 -23.54 7.21 15.69
CA LYS A 209 -24.72 6.84 16.49
C LYS A 209 -25.23 8.01 17.32
N GLY A 210 -24.35 8.77 17.96
CA GLY A 210 -24.69 9.96 18.74
C GLY A 210 -25.34 11.04 17.87
N SER A 211 -24.74 11.36 16.72
CA SER A 211 -25.26 12.34 15.75
C SER A 211 -26.65 11.95 15.21
N ARG A 212 -26.85 10.68 14.83
CA ARG A 212 -28.17 10.18 14.38
C ARG A 212 -29.23 10.23 15.48
N SER A 213 -28.86 9.96 16.74
CA SER A 213 -29.78 10.05 17.87
C SER A 213 -30.19 11.51 18.14
N ALA A 214 -29.23 12.45 18.09
CA ALA A 214 -29.49 13.88 18.23
C ALA A 214 -30.37 14.42 17.10
N GLY A 215 -30.11 14.04 15.84
CA GLY A 215 -30.93 14.43 14.70
C GLY A 215 -32.37 13.90 14.75
N LYS A 216 -32.59 12.70 15.29
CA LYS A 216 -33.94 12.17 15.54
C LYS A 216 -34.68 12.94 16.63
N LEU A 217 -33.96 13.40 17.67
CA LEU A 217 -34.54 14.19 18.76
C LEU A 217 -34.95 15.59 18.27
N MET A 218 -34.07 16.26 17.52
CA MET A 218 -34.35 17.57 16.90
C MET A 218 -35.56 17.50 15.96
N ASN A 219 -35.60 16.52 15.06
CA ASN A 219 -36.77 16.29 14.18
C ASN A 219 -38.07 15.98 14.93
N LYS A 220 -38.00 15.48 16.17
CA LYS A 220 -39.18 15.23 17.01
C LYS A 220 -39.62 16.51 17.72
N LEU A 221 -38.68 17.37 18.11
CA LEU A 221 -38.96 18.68 18.72
C LEU A 221 -39.50 19.70 17.72
N GLU A 222 -39.04 19.68 16.46
CA GLU A 222 -39.57 20.54 15.38
C GLU A 222 -41.00 20.17 14.93
N LYS A 223 -41.50 18.99 15.32
CA LYS A 223 -42.85 18.49 15.02
C LYS A 223 -43.84 18.67 16.17
N LEU A 224 -43.41 19.27 17.29
CA LEU A 224 -44.23 19.66 18.43
C LEU A 224 -44.49 21.17 18.39
#